data_AF-A0A0N4XP51-F1
#
_entry.id   AF-A0A0N4XP51-F1
#
_cell.length_a   1.000
_cell.length_b   1.000
_cell.length_c   1.000
_cell.angle_alpha   90.00
_cell.angle_beta   90.00
_cell.angle_gamma   90.00
#
_symmetry.space_group_name_H-M   'P 1'
#
loop_
_entity.id
_entity.type
_entity.pdbx_description
1 polymer ?
#
loop_
_entity_poly.entity_id
_entity_poly.type
_entity_poly.pdbx_seq_one_letter_code
_entity_poly.pdbx_strand_id
1 'polypeptide(L)'
;MYFKPNIFFREFEIKGPSDRTLIYLTLYITECLRKLQRSPNKISGQKDLAALALNHQLPIPGEADFPLNNMYKAPANKQEEETMRAYLQQMRQELGVRLCELAFPDPSAKPSKSVERGQREVSAD
;
A
#
# COMPACT_ATOMS: atom_id res chain seq x y z
N MET A 1 -12.60 0.54 8.06
CA MET A 1 -13.16 -0.66 7.41
C MET A 1 -13.52 -0.32 5.95
N TYR A 2 -12.55 0.16 5.15
CA TYR A 2 -12.80 0.69 3.78
C TYR A 2 -12.09 -0.09 2.67
N PHE A 3 -11.18 -1.00 3.02
CA PHE A 3 -10.42 -1.76 2.02
C PHE A 3 -11.27 -2.78 1.27
N LYS A 4 -12.20 -3.45 1.95
CA LYS A 4 -13.05 -4.48 1.31
C LYS A 4 -14.03 -3.95 0.27
N PRO A 5 -14.68 -2.78 0.42
CA PRO A 5 -15.57 -2.23 -0.61
C PRO A 5 -14.83 -1.47 -1.72
N ASN A 6 -13.74 -0.75 -1.38
CA ASN A 6 -13.10 0.18 -2.32
C ASN A 6 -12.29 -0.50 -3.43
N ILE A 7 -11.93 -1.78 -3.29
CA ILE A 7 -11.31 -2.56 -4.38
C ILE A 7 -12.30 -2.91 -5.50
N PHE A 8 -13.62 -2.79 -5.26
CA PHE A 8 -14.66 -3.15 -6.25
C PHE A 8 -15.09 -1.99 -7.14
N PHE A 9 -14.69 -0.75 -6.83
CA PHE A 9 -15.06 0.40 -7.65
C PHE A 9 -14.03 0.62 -8.75
N ARG A 10 -14.44 0.34 -10.01
CA ARG A 10 -13.67 0.67 -11.22
C ARG A 10 -13.52 2.18 -11.46
N GLU A 11 -14.37 2.99 -10.84
CA GLU A 11 -14.36 4.45 -10.95
C GLU A 11 -14.34 5.07 -9.54
N PHE A 12 -13.31 5.87 -9.26
CA PHE A 12 -13.19 6.64 -8.02
C PHE A 12 -13.18 8.13 -8.36
N GLU A 13 -14.23 8.85 -7.95
CA GLU A 13 -14.29 10.31 -8.08
C GLU A 13 -13.37 10.96 -7.04
N ILE A 14 -12.31 11.64 -7.49
CA ILE A 14 -11.40 12.38 -6.61
C ILE A 14 -12.05 13.71 -6.22
N LYS A 15 -12.60 13.78 -5.01
CA LYS A 15 -13.23 15.00 -4.47
C LYS A 15 -12.22 15.93 -3.80
N GLY A 16 -11.11 15.40 -3.31
CA GLY A 16 -10.11 16.21 -2.63
C GLY A 16 -8.71 15.59 -2.49
N PRO A 17 -7.81 16.30 -1.79
CA PRO A 17 -6.45 15.81 -1.51
C PRO A 17 -6.43 14.51 -0.68
N SER A 18 -7.39 14.33 0.23
CA SER A 18 -7.48 13.14 1.08
C SER A 18 -7.73 11.86 0.27
N ASP A 19 -8.54 11.95 -0.78
CA ASP A 19 -8.83 10.84 -1.68
C ASP A 19 -7.58 10.34 -2.41
N ARG A 20 -6.70 11.26 -2.82
CA ARG A 20 -5.42 10.92 -3.46
C ARG A 20 -4.54 10.11 -2.51
N THR A 21 -4.51 10.47 -1.23
CA THR A 21 -3.80 9.69 -0.22
C THR A 21 -4.43 8.31 -0.05
N LEU A 22 -5.77 8.22 -0.01
CA LEU A 22 -6.47 6.95 0.12
C LEU A 22 -6.20 6.00 -1.07
N ILE A 23 -6.22 6.52 -2.30
CA ILE A 23 -5.91 5.76 -3.52
C ILE A 23 -4.46 5.25 -3.47
N TYR A 24 -3.49 6.10 -3.10
CA TYR A 24 -2.10 5.70 -2.97
C TYR A 24 -1.93 4.56 -1.95
N LEU A 25 -2.55 4.69 -0.77
CA LEU A 25 -2.49 3.66 0.25
C LEU A 25 -3.16 2.36 -0.21
N THR A 26 -4.21 2.43 -1.02
CA THR A 26 -4.88 1.25 -1.59
C THR A 26 -3.94 0.49 -2.54
N LEU A 27 -3.21 1.19 -3.41
CA LEU A 27 -2.17 0.59 -4.25
C LEU A 27 -1.07 -0.06 -3.40
N TYR A 28 -0.61 0.65 -2.36
CA TYR A 28 0.42 0.14 -1.46
C TYR A 28 -0.03 -1.11 -0.68
N ILE A 29 -1.31 -1.21 -0.28
CA ILE A 29 -1.83 -2.43 0.36
C ILE A 29 -1.67 -3.63 -0.56
N THR A 30 -1.88 -3.48 -1.87
CA THR A 30 -1.69 -4.58 -2.84
C THR A 30 -0.26 -5.12 -2.81
N GLU A 31 0.74 -4.24 -2.81
CA GLU A 31 2.15 -4.61 -2.66
C GLU A 31 2.45 -5.30 -1.33
N CYS A 32 1.88 -4.79 -0.24
CA CYS A 32 2.01 -5.42 1.07
C CYS A 32 1.42 -6.84 1.08
N LEU A 33 0.23 -7.05 0.50
CA LEU A 33 -0.39 -8.37 0.43
C LEU A 33 0.45 -9.33 -0.41
N ARG A 34 1.07 -8.87 -1.53
CA ARG A 34 2.05 -9.63 -2.32
C ARG A 34 3.25 -10.08 -1.51
N LYS A 35 3.77 -9.19 -0.67
CA LYS A 35 4.88 -9.51 0.20
C LYS A 35 4.49 -10.52 1.30
N LEU A 36 3.37 -10.29 1.99
CA LEU A 36 2.92 -11.09 3.13
C LEU A 36 2.62 -12.55 2.78
N GLN A 37 2.16 -12.85 1.56
CA GLN A 37 1.92 -14.24 1.14
C GLN A 37 3.16 -15.14 1.23
N ARG A 38 4.34 -14.56 1.07
CA ARG A 38 5.61 -15.30 1.15
C ARG A 38 6.15 -15.36 2.58
N SER A 39 5.54 -14.61 3.51
CA SER A 39 5.97 -14.54 4.90
C SER A 39 5.37 -15.72 5.69
N PRO A 40 6.19 -16.59 6.30
CA PRO A 40 5.69 -17.79 7.00
C PRO A 40 4.93 -17.50 8.29
N ASN A 41 5.19 -16.37 8.95
CA ASN A 41 4.59 -16.00 10.24
C ASN A 41 4.59 -14.47 10.45
N LYS A 42 3.93 -14.01 11.53
CA LYS A 42 3.79 -12.58 11.82
C LYS A 42 5.13 -11.84 11.96
N ILE A 43 6.12 -12.43 12.62
CA ILE A 43 7.43 -11.81 12.83
C ILE A 43 8.14 -11.57 11.48
N SER A 44 8.11 -12.57 10.59
CA SER A 44 8.64 -12.43 9.23
C SER A 44 7.88 -11.38 8.43
N GLY A 45 6.54 -11.36 8.51
CA GLY A 45 5.70 -10.37 7.86
C GLY A 45 5.99 -8.94 8.32
N GLN A 46 6.18 -8.73 9.63
CA GLN A 46 6.55 -7.41 10.17
C GLN A 46 7.89 -6.93 9.62
N LYS A 47 8.91 -7.80 9.57
CA LYS A 47 10.21 -7.45 9.00
C LYS A 47 10.11 -7.14 7.51
N ASP A 48 9.37 -7.95 6.77
CA ASP A 48 9.16 -7.79 5.34
C ASP A 48 8.45 -6.47 5.00
N LEU A 49 7.40 -6.11 5.75
CA LEU A 49 6.68 -4.86 5.57
C LEU A 49 7.46 -3.64 6.03
N ALA A 50 8.24 -3.74 7.12
CA ALA A 50 9.13 -2.67 7.55
C ALA A 50 10.19 -2.35 6.49
N ALA A 51 10.78 -3.39 5.89
CA ALA A 51 11.72 -3.22 4.78
C ALA A 51 11.03 -2.62 3.53
N LEU A 52 9.82 -3.07 3.21
CA LEU A 52 9.05 -2.55 2.08
C LEU A 52 8.68 -1.06 2.27
N ALA A 53 8.36 -0.64 3.49
CA ALA A 53 8.00 0.75 3.77
C ALA A 53 9.18 1.72 3.51
N LEU A 54 10.41 1.27 3.78
CA LEU A 54 11.65 2.03 3.55
C LEU A 54 12.14 1.98 2.09
N ASN A 55 11.49 1.20 1.22
CA ASN A 55 11.88 1.06 -0.17
C ASN A 55 11.73 2.38 -0.94
N HIS A 56 12.86 2.95 -1.37
CA HIS A 56 12.90 4.21 -2.13
C HIS A 56 12.50 4.02 -3.60
N GLN A 57 12.53 2.80 -4.11
CA GLN A 57 12.09 2.45 -5.47
C GLN A 57 10.56 2.45 -5.62
N LEU A 58 9.80 2.63 -4.54
CA LEU A 58 8.34 2.77 -4.64
C LEU A 58 8.01 4.14 -5.24
N PRO A 59 7.38 4.17 -6.43
CA PRO A 59 7.23 5.39 -7.19
C PRO A 59 6.28 6.37 -6.49
N ILE A 60 6.55 7.66 -6.67
CA ILE A 60 5.72 8.77 -6.21
C ILE A 60 5.16 9.56 -7.42
N PRO A 61 4.09 10.36 -7.23
CA PRO A 61 3.59 11.24 -8.28
C PRO A 61 4.70 12.04 -8.99
N GLY A 62 4.70 12.00 -10.32
CA GLY A 62 5.70 12.63 -11.18
C GLY A 62 6.77 11.67 -11.70
N GLU A 63 6.94 10.50 -11.10
CA GLU A 63 7.89 9.48 -11.59
C GLU A 63 7.28 8.62 -12.70
N ALA A 64 8.09 8.20 -13.67
CA ALA A 64 7.62 7.43 -14.84
C ALA A 64 6.87 6.15 -14.45
N ASP A 65 7.32 5.48 -13.39
CA ASP A 65 6.75 4.22 -12.91
C ASP A 65 5.50 4.41 -12.03
N PHE A 66 5.06 5.66 -11.78
CA PHE A 66 3.84 5.92 -11.02
C PHE A 66 2.60 5.76 -11.92
N PRO A 67 1.72 4.77 -11.66
CA PRO A 67 0.66 4.37 -12.60
C PRO A 67 -0.46 5.41 -12.76
N LEU A 68 -0.57 6.39 -11.86
CA LEU A 68 -1.69 7.34 -11.81
C LEU A 68 -1.26 8.81 -12.02
N ASN A 69 -0.17 9.06 -12.76
CA ASN A 69 0.36 10.41 -12.94
C ASN A 69 -0.69 11.44 -13.43
N ASN A 70 -1.63 11.05 -14.29
CA ASN A 70 -2.67 11.96 -14.79
C ASN A 70 -3.64 12.48 -13.70
N MET A 71 -3.70 11.81 -12.54
CA MET A 71 -4.62 12.15 -11.44
C MET A 71 -3.93 12.85 -10.27
N TYR A 72 -2.60 12.88 -10.28
CA TYR A 72 -1.76 13.42 -9.21
C TYR A 72 -0.92 14.58 -9.71
N LYS A 73 -0.60 15.50 -8.81
CA LYS A 73 0.38 16.55 -9.09
C LYS A 73 1.76 16.05 -8.69
N ALA A 74 2.72 16.18 -9.58
CA ALA A 74 4.13 16.02 -9.26
C ALA A 74 4.55 17.09 -8.22
N PRO A 75 5.53 16.78 -7.34
CA PRO A 75 6.13 17.78 -6.46
C PRO A 75 6.73 18.91 -7.31
N ALA A 76 6.57 20.17 -6.87
CA ALA A 76 7.00 21.32 -7.66
C ALA A 76 8.53 21.52 -7.66
N ASN A 77 9.22 21.00 -6.65
CA ASN A 77 10.65 21.15 -6.43
C ASN A 77 11.19 19.99 -5.58
N LYS A 78 12.52 19.90 -5.48
CA LYS A 78 13.22 18.85 -4.72
C LYS A 78 12.83 18.82 -3.23
N GLN A 79 12.57 19.97 -2.61
CA GLN A 79 12.19 20.04 -1.20
C GLN A 79 10.80 19.42 -0.96
N GLU A 80 9.83 19.72 -1.84
CA GLU A 80 8.50 19.10 -1.81
C GLU A 80 8.57 17.61 -2.11
N GLU A 81 9.47 17.19 -2.99
CA GLU A 81 9.70 15.77 -3.29
C GLU A 81 10.18 15.02 -2.05
N GLU A 82 11.23 15.51 -1.38
CA GLU A 82 11.74 14.92 -0.14
C GLU A 82 10.67 14.88 0.96
N THR A 83 9.89 15.96 1.10
CA THR A 83 8.78 16.05 2.06
C THR A 83 7.70 15.01 1.73
N MET A 84 7.33 14.86 0.46
CA MET A 84 6.34 13.88 0.01
C MET A 84 6.83 12.46 0.27
N ARG A 85 8.09 12.14 -0.04
CA ARG A 85 8.67 10.81 0.23
C ARG A 85 8.67 10.48 1.72
N ALA A 86 9.08 11.42 2.57
CA ALA A 86 9.05 11.24 4.02
C ALA A 86 7.62 10.99 4.54
N TYR A 87 6.65 11.78 4.07
CA TYR A 87 5.24 11.62 4.44
C TYR A 87 4.67 10.26 4.01
N LEU A 88 4.91 9.87 2.75
CA LEU A 88 4.47 8.56 2.23
C LEU A 88 5.14 7.42 2.99
N GLN A 89 6.43 7.52 3.30
CA GLN A 89 7.15 6.51 4.09
C GLN A 89 6.54 6.33 5.48
N GLN A 90 6.21 7.42 6.18
CA GLN A 90 5.55 7.35 7.49
C GLN A 90 4.21 6.62 7.40
N MET A 91 3.39 6.95 6.40
CA MET A 91 2.10 6.26 6.20
C MET A 91 2.28 4.78 5.86
N ARG A 92 3.28 4.43 5.04
CA ARG A 92 3.61 3.05 4.69
C ARG A 92 3.98 2.23 5.93
N GLN A 93 4.79 2.79 6.83
CA GLN A 93 5.19 2.13 8.08
C GLN A 93 3.98 1.84 8.96
N GLU A 94 3.16 2.85 9.25
CA GLU A 94 1.97 2.71 10.09
C GLU A 94 0.96 1.72 9.50
N LEU A 95 0.74 1.79 8.17
CA LEU A 95 -0.14 0.88 7.46
C LEU A 95 0.39 -0.56 7.52
N GLY A 96 1.70 -0.76 7.33
CA GLY A 96 2.33 -2.07 7.37
C GLY A 96 2.14 -2.77 8.73
N VAL A 97 2.31 -2.03 9.83
CA VAL A 97 2.08 -2.53 11.19
C VAL A 97 0.63 -3.00 11.35
N ARG A 98 -0.34 -2.12 11.03
CA ARG A 98 -1.77 -2.44 11.17
C ARG A 98 -2.21 -3.58 10.27
N LEU A 99 -1.69 -3.64 9.03
CA LEU A 99 -2.04 -4.69 8.08
C LEU A 99 -1.50 -6.05 8.56
N CYS A 100 -0.31 -6.08 9.14
CA CYS A 100 0.26 -7.32 9.68
C CYS A 100 -0.56 -7.89 10.84
N GLU A 101 -1.11 -7.04 11.72
CA GLU A 101 -2.04 -7.45 12.78
C GLU A 101 -3.30 -8.13 12.21
N LEU A 102 -3.84 -7.61 11.10
CA LEU A 102 -5.02 -8.16 10.45
C LEU A 102 -4.70 -9.42 9.63
N ALA A 103 -3.51 -9.49 9.05
CA ALA A 103 -3.10 -10.60 8.20
C ALA A 103 -2.79 -11.88 8.98
N PHE A 104 -2.31 -11.76 10.23
CA PHE A 104 -1.92 -12.90 11.08
C PHE A 104 -2.72 -12.94 12.39
N PRO A 105 -3.97 -13.43 12.36
CA PRO A 105 -4.77 -13.63 13.58
C PRO A 105 -4.11 -14.61 14.56
N ASP A 106 -3.44 -15.63 14.03
CA ASP A 106 -2.50 -16.49 14.76
C ASP A 106 -1.06 -16.06 14.38
N PRO A 107 -0.25 -15.56 15.33
CA PRO A 107 1.10 -15.09 15.07
C PRO A 107 2.06 -16.16 14.51
N SER A 108 1.78 -17.44 14.76
CA SER A 108 2.62 -18.58 14.39
C SER A 108 2.23 -19.21 13.06
N ALA A 109 1.06 -18.87 12.54
CA ALA A 109 0.51 -19.45 11.33
C ALA A 109 0.81 -18.61 10.07
N LYS A 110 0.52 -19.19 8.92
CA LYS A 110 0.50 -18.49 7.63
C LYS A 110 -0.57 -17.39 7.61
N PRO A 111 -0.43 -16.38 6.74
CA PRO A 111 -1.41 -15.28 6.66
C PRO A 111 -2.82 -15.80 6.34
N SER A 112 -3.84 -15.07 6.81
CA SER A 112 -5.25 -15.47 6.70
C SER A 112 -5.70 -15.62 5.24
N LYS A 113 -6.69 -16.48 4.98
CA LYS A 113 -7.30 -16.68 3.65
C LYS A 113 -7.83 -15.39 3.00
N SER A 114 -8.08 -14.35 3.79
CA SER A 114 -8.48 -13.03 3.27
C SER A 114 -7.35 -12.32 2.52
N VAL A 115 -6.09 -12.54 2.93
CA VAL A 115 -4.88 -12.05 2.23
C VAL A 115 -4.72 -12.76 0.89
N GLU A 116 -5.04 -14.06 0.83
CA GLU A 116 -5.02 -14.85 -0.42
C GLU A 116 -6.10 -14.40 -1.41
N ARG A 117 -7.31 -14.04 -0.93
CA ARG A 117 -8.42 -13.57 -1.77
C ARG A 117 -8.19 -12.17 -2.33
N GLY A 118 -7.68 -11.24 -1.51
CA GLY A 118 -7.46 -9.84 -1.92
C GLY A 118 -6.51 -9.66 -3.11
N GLN A 119 -5.78 -10.69 -3.54
CA GLN A 119 -4.99 -10.66 -4.77
C GLN A 119 -5.67 -11.27 -5.99
N ARG A 120 -6.50 -12.32 -5.82
CA ARG A 120 -7.23 -12.89 -6.96
C ARG A 120 -8.16 -11.85 -7.57
N GLU A 121 -8.70 -10.98 -6.72
CA GLU A 121 -9.58 -9.88 -7.12
C GLU A 121 -8.81 -8.73 -7.80
N VAL A 122 -7.49 -8.59 -7.57
CA VAL A 122 -6.64 -7.57 -8.19
C VAL A 122 -5.90 -8.08 -9.44
N SER A 123 -5.79 -9.40 -9.62
CA SER A 123 -5.09 -10.04 -10.76
C SER A 123 -6.05 -10.61 -11.81
N ALA A 124 -7.36 -10.42 -11.65
CA ALA A 124 -8.40 -10.91 -12.57
C ALA A 124 -8.80 -9.89 -13.65
N ASP A 125 -8.09 -8.76 -13.76
CA ASP A 125 -8.19 -7.79 -14.86
C ASP A 125 -6.78 -7.50 -15.41
#